data_AF-A0A7J4VPP4-F1
#
_entry.id   AF-A0A7J4VPP4-F1
#
_cell.length_a   1.000
_cell.length_b   1.000
_cell.length_c   1.000
_cell.angle_alpha   90.00
_cell.angle_beta   90.00
_cell.angle_gamma   90.00
#
_symmetry.space_group_name_H-M   'P 1'
#
loop_
_entity.id
_entity.type
_entity.pdbx_description
1 polymer ?
#
loop_
_entity_poly.entity_id
_entity_poly.type
_entity_poly.pdbx_seq_one_letter_code
_entity_poly.pdbx_strand_id
1 'polypeptide(L)'
;MEVFVLGFPFGVDPPGYPVWKRGSIASEPDLARLTTDYMLVDTASRPGMSGAPVIRRNWSFPQSAEEQSPAAKPSTRFVGIYSGRLKTDTSDEAQIGLVWDASFINEIIAGDTRDR
;
A
#
# COMPACT_ATOMS: atom_id res chain seq x y z
N MET A 1 4.75 0.02 -10.92
CA MET A 1 3.68 -0.84 -10.36
C MET A 1 2.70 0.02 -9.58
N GLU A 2 1.41 0.01 -9.93
CA GLU A 2 0.39 0.84 -9.28
C GLU A 2 -0.13 0.22 -7.97
N VAL A 3 -0.36 1.08 -6.98
CA VAL A 3 -0.94 0.73 -5.67
C VAL A 3 -1.92 1.80 -5.21
N PHE A 4 -2.77 1.45 -4.25
CA PHE A 4 -3.72 2.35 -3.60
C PHE A 4 -3.52 2.28 -2.09
N VAL A 5 -3.35 3.44 -1.47
CA VAL A 5 -3.33 3.60 0.00
C VAL A 5 -4.74 3.99 0.44
N LEU A 6 -5.39 3.15 1.23
CA LEU A 6 -6.78 3.34 1.67
C LEU A 6 -6.80 3.93 3.07
N GLY A 7 -6.75 5.26 3.17
CA GLY A 7 -6.66 5.97 4.45
C GLY A 7 -7.77 6.99 4.64
N PHE A 8 -7.72 7.70 5.77
CA PHE A 8 -8.71 8.71 6.14
C PHE A 8 -8.02 10.06 6.30
N PRO A 9 -7.55 10.66 5.18
CA PRO A 9 -7.01 11.99 5.24
C PRO A 9 -8.15 12.91 5.69
N PHE A 10 -7.91 13.70 6.74
CA PHE A 10 -8.89 14.62 7.35
C PHE A 10 -9.96 13.98 8.26
N GLY A 11 -9.87 12.68 8.58
CA GLY A 11 -10.80 12.02 9.50
C GLY A 11 -11.91 11.24 8.79
N VAL A 12 -12.96 10.89 9.54
CA VAL A 12 -14.03 9.97 9.11
C VAL A 12 -15.39 10.66 9.24
N ASP A 13 -15.83 11.33 8.18
CA ASP A 13 -17.20 11.84 8.05
C ASP A 13 -18.04 10.94 7.14
N PRO A 14 -19.38 10.92 7.28
CA PRO A 14 -20.27 10.15 6.41
C PRO A 14 -19.98 10.43 4.92
N PRO A 15 -19.81 9.40 4.07
CA PRO A 15 -20.22 8.01 4.28
C PRO A 15 -19.22 7.12 5.04
N GLY A 16 -18.11 7.67 5.55
CA GLY A 16 -17.18 6.97 6.44
C GLY A 16 -16.26 5.96 5.73
N TYR A 17 -16.09 6.09 4.41
CA TYR A 17 -15.22 5.22 3.62
C TYR A 17 -13.82 5.82 3.45
N PRO A 18 -12.78 4.98 3.33
CA PRO A 18 -11.42 5.46 3.12
C PRO A 18 -11.31 6.17 1.77
N VAL A 19 -10.44 7.17 1.71
CA VAL A 19 -9.97 7.76 0.46
C VAL A 19 -8.98 6.80 -0.19
N TRP A 20 -9.23 6.47 -1.44
CA TRP A 20 -8.35 5.64 -2.25
C TRP A 20 -7.28 6.51 -2.89
N LYS A 21 -6.14 6.64 -2.22
CA LYS A 21 -5.03 7.44 -2.76
C LYS A 21 -4.17 6.58 -3.68
N ARG A 22 -4.16 6.91 -4.97
CA ARG A 22 -3.27 6.28 -5.96
C ARG A 22 -1.81 6.58 -5.62
N GLY A 23 -0.94 5.60 -5.84
CA GLY A 23 0.50 5.73 -5.77
C GLY A 23 1.20 4.70 -6.64
N SER A 24 2.52 4.77 -6.71
CA SER A 24 3.33 3.78 -7.39
C SER A 24 4.50 3.34 -6.53
N ILE A 25 4.79 2.04 -6.53
CA ILE A 25 6.01 1.54 -5.87
C ILE A 25 7.21 2.15 -6.59
N ALA A 26 8.05 2.85 -5.83
CA ALA A 26 9.20 3.63 -6.29
C ALA A 26 10.54 2.95 -5.97
N SER A 27 10.56 1.95 -5.08
CA SER A 27 11.70 1.06 -4.86
C SER A 27 11.55 -0.25 -5.65
N GLU A 28 12.65 -0.98 -5.83
CA GLU A 28 12.60 -2.37 -6.31
C GLU A 28 11.97 -3.28 -5.22
N PRO A 29 10.77 -3.85 -5.42
CA PRO A 29 10.06 -4.59 -4.37
C PRO A 29 10.84 -5.81 -3.87
N ASP A 30 11.54 -6.51 -4.77
CA ASP A 30 12.27 -7.74 -4.43
C ASP A 30 13.52 -7.45 -3.57
N LEU A 31 14.02 -6.21 -3.60
CA LEU A 31 15.17 -5.77 -2.82
C LEU A 31 14.78 -5.05 -1.51
N ALA A 32 13.55 -4.54 -1.40
CA ALA A 32 13.10 -3.78 -0.23
C ALA A 32 13.28 -4.58 1.07
N ARG A 33 12.91 -5.87 1.06
CA ARG A 33 13.08 -6.79 2.21
C ARG A 33 14.52 -7.18 2.52
N LEU A 34 15.45 -6.91 1.62
CA LEU A 34 16.87 -7.22 1.82
C LEU A 34 17.66 -6.01 2.30
N THR A 35 17.04 -4.83 2.34
CA THR A 35 17.75 -3.57 2.52
C THR A 35 17.14 -2.72 3.63
N THR A 36 15.91 -2.25 3.44
CA THR A 36 15.26 -1.28 4.32
C THR A 36 14.05 -1.82 5.04
N ASP A 37 13.59 -3.03 4.70
CA ASP A 37 12.36 -3.69 5.18
C ASP A 37 11.05 -2.99 4.78
N TYR A 38 11.11 -1.77 4.27
CA TYR A 38 9.96 -1.07 3.69
C TYR A 38 10.16 -0.78 2.21
N MET A 39 9.06 -0.79 1.47
CA MET A 39 8.98 -0.28 0.10
C MET A 39 8.78 1.22 0.12
N LEU A 40 9.41 1.91 -0.83
CA LEU A 40 9.15 3.30 -1.13
C LEU A 40 7.95 3.39 -2.08
N VAL A 41 7.01 4.29 -1.80
CA VAL A 41 5.85 4.55 -2.66
C VAL A 41 5.76 6.04 -2.98
N ASP A 42 5.80 6.38 -4.25
CA ASP A 42 5.52 7.74 -4.70
C ASP A 42 4.01 8.01 -4.58
N THR A 43 3.62 8.85 -3.62
CA THR A 43 2.23 9.25 -3.42
C THR A 43 2.11 10.51 -2.56
N ALA A 44 1.19 11.38 -2.97
CA ALA A 44 0.81 12.58 -2.22
C ALA A 44 -0.06 12.23 -1.00
N SER A 45 0.55 11.72 0.07
CA SER A 45 -0.14 11.40 1.32
C SER A 45 -0.38 12.62 2.21
N ARG A 46 -1.23 12.46 3.23
CA ARG A 46 -1.59 13.48 4.22
C ARG A 46 -1.64 12.84 5.62
N PRO A 47 -1.59 13.64 6.71
CA PRO A 47 -1.92 13.14 8.04
C PRO A 47 -3.28 12.40 8.03
N GLY A 48 -3.38 11.31 8.77
CA GLY A 48 -4.54 10.40 8.73
C GLY A 48 -4.40 9.23 7.74
N MET A 49 -3.31 9.17 6.97
CA MET A 49 -3.00 8.03 6.10
C MET A 49 -2.12 6.96 6.78
N SER A 50 -1.50 7.25 7.93
CA SER A 50 -0.67 6.27 8.64
C SER A 50 -1.51 5.11 9.19
N GLY A 51 -1.01 3.88 9.08
CA GLY A 51 -1.72 2.65 9.40
C GLY A 51 -2.66 2.15 8.29
N ALA A 52 -2.78 2.89 7.18
CA ALA A 52 -3.66 2.51 6.09
C ALA A 52 -3.17 1.25 5.34
N PRO A 53 -4.08 0.33 4.97
CA PRO A 53 -3.74 -0.77 4.10
C PRO A 53 -3.39 -0.26 2.70
N VAL A 54 -2.36 -0.88 2.11
CA VAL A 54 -1.93 -0.66 0.74
C VAL A 54 -2.32 -1.88 -0.08
N ILE A 55 -3.06 -1.64 -1.16
CA ILE A 55 -3.52 -2.69 -2.07
C ILE A 55 -3.01 -2.44 -3.48
N ARG A 56 -2.80 -3.51 -4.22
CA ARG A 56 -2.65 -3.49 -5.67
C ARG A 56 -3.94 -3.99 -6.29
N ARG A 57 -4.53 -3.21 -7.19
CA ARG A 57 -5.75 -3.58 -7.91
C ARG A 57 -5.44 -3.67 -9.39
N ASN A 58 -5.55 -4.88 -9.93
CA ASN A 58 -5.32 -5.15 -11.34
C ASN A 58 -6.62 -5.62 -12.00
N TRP A 59 -6.73 -5.38 -13.30
CA TRP A 59 -7.86 -5.82 -14.09
C TRP A 59 -7.38 -6.88 -15.08
N SER A 60 -7.88 -8.10 -14.94
CA SER A 60 -7.48 -9.22 -15.79
C SER A 60 -8.58 -9.56 -16.77
N PHE A 61 -8.23 -9.64 -18.06
CA PHE A 61 -9.12 -10.17 -19.08
C PHE A 61 -9.02 -11.69 -19.08
N PRO A 62 -10.15 -12.41 -19.16
CA PRO A 62 -10.11 -13.87 -19.32
C PRO A 62 -9.36 -14.23 -20.59
N GLN A 63 -8.42 -15.18 -20.49
CA GLN A 63 -7.61 -15.64 -21.62
C GLN A 63 -8.21 -16.85 -22.34
N SER A 64 -9.28 -17.44 -21.80
CA SER A 64 -9.91 -18.65 -22.35
C SER A 64 -11.26 -18.34 -23.00
N ALA A 65 -11.54 -19.00 -24.13
CA ALA A 65 -12.84 -18.93 -24.80
C ALA A 65 -13.98 -19.61 -24.01
N GLU A 66 -13.63 -20.36 -22.96
CA GLU A 66 -14.57 -21.09 -22.10
C GLU A 66 -15.17 -20.18 -21.00
N GLU A 67 -14.48 -19.08 -20.66
CA GLU A 67 -14.99 -18.03 -19.78
C GLU A 67 -15.86 -17.04 -20.59
N GLN A 68 -17.17 -17.32 -20.65
CA GLN A 68 -18.17 -16.57 -21.43
C GLN A 68 -18.39 -15.09 -21.03
N SER A 69 -17.57 -14.54 -20.12
CA SER A 69 -17.72 -13.16 -19.67
C SER A 69 -16.64 -12.26 -20.28
N PRO A 70 -16.98 -11.36 -21.22
CA PRO A 70 -16.02 -10.37 -21.74
C PRO A 70 -15.65 -9.30 -20.70
N ALA A 71 -16.27 -9.33 -19.51
CA ALA A 71 -16.00 -8.40 -18.43
C ALA A 71 -14.69 -8.78 -17.73
N ALA A 72 -13.74 -7.87 -17.76
CA ALA A 72 -12.50 -8.08 -17.04
C ALA A 72 -12.73 -8.10 -15.52
N LYS A 73 -12.03 -9.01 -14.85
CA LYS A 73 -12.22 -9.34 -13.44
C LYS A 73 -11.22 -8.55 -12.59
N PRO A 74 -11.66 -7.78 -11.59
CA PRO A 74 -10.74 -7.16 -10.65
C PRO A 74 -10.05 -8.25 -9.83
N SER A 75 -8.73 -8.17 -9.74
CA SER A 75 -7.94 -8.84 -8.72
C SER A 75 -7.36 -7.79 -7.77
N THR A 76 -7.57 -8.00 -6.48
CA THR A 76 -7.03 -7.14 -5.43
C THR A 76 -6.05 -7.95 -4.60
N ARG A 77 -4.84 -7.42 -4.41
CA ARG A 77 -3.79 -8.00 -3.58
C ARG A 77 -3.46 -7.04 -2.45
N PHE A 78 -3.42 -7.54 -1.22
CA PHE A 78 -2.87 -6.79 -0.09
C PHE A 78 -1.34 -6.75 -0.21
N VAL A 79 -0.76 -5.54 -0.17
CA VAL A 79 0.67 -5.30 -0.35
C VAL A 79 1.35 -5.06 0.98
N GLY A 80 0.71 -4.31 1.88
CA GLY A 80 1.35 -3.91 3.13
C GLY A 80 0.64 -2.80 3.87
N ILE A 81 1.33 -2.22 4.85
CA ILE A 81 0.82 -1.14 5.70
C ILE A 81 1.63 0.13 5.45
N TYR A 82 0.93 1.22 5.12
CA TYR A 82 1.54 2.54 5.00
C TYR A 82 1.84 3.13 6.37
N SER A 83 3.07 3.61 6.61
CA SER A 83 3.50 4.07 7.94
C SER A 83 3.91 5.55 8.01
N GLY A 84 4.02 6.25 6.88
CA GLY A 84 4.50 7.63 6.89
C GLY A 84 5.24 8.00 5.63
N ARG A 85 5.97 9.12 5.69
CA ARG A 85 6.80 9.64 4.59
C ARG A 85 8.25 9.69 5.02
N LEU A 86 9.14 9.56 4.05
CA LEU A 86 10.54 9.88 4.23
C LEU A 86 10.64 11.37 4.58
N LYS A 87 11.22 11.69 5.74
CA LYS A 87 11.50 13.09 6.12
C LYS A 87 12.80 13.50 5.45
N THR A 88 12.80 14.65 4.78
CA THR A 88 14.00 15.32 4.29
C THR A 88 14.15 16.64 5.04
N ASP A 89 15.36 17.01 5.44
CA ASP A 89 15.63 18.24 6.22
C ASP A 89 15.46 19.54 5.41
N THR A 90 15.11 19.44 4.12
CA THR A 90 14.90 20.56 3.20
C THR A 90 13.41 20.80 2.94
N SER A 91 13.04 22.05 2.69
CA SER A 91 11.66 22.50 2.39
C SER A 91 11.02 21.81 1.18
N ASP A 92 11.82 21.21 0.32
CA ASP A 92 11.36 20.35 -0.78
C ASP A 92 11.19 18.91 -0.27
N GLU A 93 10.16 18.71 0.55
CA GLU A 93 9.79 17.38 1.02
C GLU A 93 9.34 16.51 -0.17
N ALA A 94 10.19 15.56 -0.55
CA ALA A 94 9.81 14.55 -1.54
C ALA A 94 8.61 13.75 -0.99
N GLN A 95 7.56 13.59 -1.80
CA GLN A 95 6.32 12.90 -1.41
C GLN A 95 6.48 11.37 -1.50
N ILE A 96 7.50 10.84 -0.83
CA ILE A 96 7.83 9.42 -0.81
C ILE A 96 7.31 8.80 0.48
N GLY A 97 6.31 7.93 0.32
CA GLY A 97 5.72 7.12 1.37
C GLY A 97 6.54 5.88 1.71
N LEU A 98 6.36 5.39 2.93
CA LEU A 98 6.96 4.16 3.46
C LEU A 98 5.86 3.11 3.64
N VAL A 99 6.05 1.93 3.04
CA VAL A 99 5.10 0.81 3.13
C VAL A 99 5.82 -0.44 3.62
N TRP A 100 5.40 -0.95 4.77
CA TRP A 100 5.88 -2.21 5.31
C TRP A 100 5.21 -3.38 4.60
N ASP A 101 6.01 -4.34 4.16
CA ASP A 101 5.51 -5.50 3.43
C ASP A 101 4.54 -6.34 4.27
N ALA A 102 3.50 -6.87 3.63
CA ALA A 102 2.47 -7.65 4.30
C ALA A 102 2.99 -8.91 5.02
N SER A 103 4.13 -9.48 4.60
CA SER A 103 4.64 -10.68 5.25
C SER A 103 5.13 -10.45 6.68
N PHE A 104 5.48 -9.20 7.05
CA PHE A 104 5.81 -8.87 8.44
C PHE A 104 4.67 -9.15 9.40
N ILE A 105 3.41 -9.04 8.96
CA ILE A 105 2.25 -9.36 9.80
C ILE A 105 2.30 -10.84 10.21
N ASN A 106 2.60 -11.73 9.27
CA ASN A 106 2.69 -13.17 9.55
C ASN A 106 3.88 -13.47 10.46
N GLU A 107 5.03 -12.82 10.24
CA GLU A 107 6.23 -12.97 11.07
C GLU A 107 5.98 -12.51 12.51
N ILE A 108 5.32 -11.36 12.70
CA ILE A 108 4.99 -10.82 14.02
C ILE A 108 3.99 -11.74 14.75
N ILE A 109 2.95 -12.19 14.06
CA ILE A 109 1.96 -13.12 14.63
C ILE A 109 2.64 -14.44 15.02
N ALA A 110 3.52 -14.97 14.17
CA ALA A 110 4.24 -16.22 14.44
C ALA A 110 5.26 -16.06 15.57
N GLY A 111 5.88 -14.88 15.70
CA GLY A 111 6.85 -14.58 16.74
C GLY A 111 6.26 -14.40 18.13
N ASP A 112 4.95 -14.11 18.23
CA ASP A 112 4.16 -13.99 19.48
C ASP A 112 4.87 -13.25 20.63
N THR A 113 5.68 -12.24 20.28
CA THR A 113 6.41 -11.44 21.25
C THR A 113 5.73 -10.09 21.39
N ARG A 114 5.33 -9.75 22.62
CA ARG A 114 4.73 -8.46 22.94
C ARG A 114 5.83 -7.50 23.39
N ASP A 115 5.71 -6.24 22.98
CA ASP A 115 6.48 -5.18 23.62
C ASP A 115 6.19 -5.17 25.13
N ARG A 116 7.24 -4.95 25.92
CA ARG A 116 7.19 -4.95 27.38
C ARG A 116 6.55 -3.69 27.95
#